data_AF-A0A8T3Q234-F1
#
_entry.id   AF-A0A8T3Q234-F1
#
_cell.length_a   1.000
_cell.length_b   1.000
_cell.length_c   1.000
_cell.angle_alpha   90.00
_cell.angle_beta   90.00
_cell.angle_gamma   90.00
#
_symmetry.space_group_name_H-M   'P 1'
#
loop_
_entity.id
_entity.type
_entity.pdbx_description
1 polymer ?
#
loop_
_entity_poly.entity_id
_entity_poly.type
_entity_poly.pdbx_seq_one_letter_code
_entity_poly.pdbx_strand_id
1 'polypeptide(L)'
;MGTVAQLPAVDGRTLHLVDLENLIGDPYAKGRMVTDALASYLCAAAWRPGDLVYVASCPPVIAEIGFTPPVPCRLFAARGEDGADLQLLAHAPPELVRRRVERLVIGSGDHIFAPVCSRPSRRGSRSGSCRGPRRCPDGSSRSVLRWRS
;
A
#
# COMPACT_ATOMS: atom_id res chain seq x y z
N MET A 1 10.41 -15.27 -36.09
CA MET A 1 11.00 -14.68 -34.87
C MET A 1 10.18 -13.48 -34.47
N GLY A 2 9.26 -13.65 -33.52
CA GLY A 2 8.35 -12.58 -33.10
C GLY A 2 9.02 -11.71 -32.04
N THR A 3 9.19 -10.42 -32.32
CA THR A 3 9.72 -9.43 -31.39
C THR A 3 8.79 -9.32 -30.20
N VAL A 4 9.28 -9.71 -29.01
CA VAL A 4 8.59 -9.45 -27.75
C VAL A 4 8.57 -7.94 -27.58
N ALA A 5 7.39 -7.32 -27.63
CA ALA A 5 7.24 -5.89 -27.38
C ALA A 5 7.81 -5.58 -25.98
N GLN A 6 8.98 -4.95 -25.94
CA GLN A 6 9.56 -4.44 -24.72
C GLN A 6 8.67 -3.29 -24.25
N LEU A 7 7.77 -3.58 -23.31
CA LEU A 7 6.94 -2.56 -22.67
C LEU A 7 7.88 -1.54 -22.02
N PRO A 8 7.68 -0.23 -22.22
CA PRO A 8 8.57 0.80 -21.70
C PRO A 8 8.72 0.63 -20.19
N ALA A 9 9.96 0.79 -19.70
CA ALA A 9 10.25 0.85 -18.28
C ALA A 9 9.39 1.96 -17.65
N VAL A 10 8.68 1.64 -16.57
CA VAL A 10 7.68 2.56 -16.00
C VAL A 10 8.39 3.66 -15.23
N ASP A 11 8.13 4.92 -15.60
CA ASP A 11 8.65 6.13 -14.95
C ASP A 11 8.28 6.19 -13.46
N GLY A 12 9.20 5.89 -12.55
CA GLY A 12 9.23 6.36 -11.15
C GLY A 12 7.99 6.30 -10.26
N ARG A 13 6.96 5.52 -10.60
CA ARG A 13 5.69 5.53 -9.85
C ARG A 13 5.83 4.85 -8.50
N THR A 14 5.30 5.47 -7.45
CA THR A 14 5.12 4.81 -6.16
C THR A 14 3.80 4.05 -6.16
N LEU A 15 3.79 2.82 -5.64
CA LEU A 15 2.58 2.10 -5.28
C LEU A 15 2.39 2.12 -3.77
N HIS A 16 1.20 2.51 -3.36
CA HIS A 16 0.72 2.48 -1.99
C HIS A 16 -0.25 1.31 -1.84
N LEU A 17 0.09 0.35 -0.99
CA LEU A 17 -0.83 -0.68 -0.52
C LEU A 17 -1.31 -0.28 0.87
N VAL A 18 -2.61 -0.11 1.02
CA VAL A 18 -3.20 0.46 2.22
C VAL A 18 -4.21 -0.53 2.77
N ASP A 19 -3.92 -1.10 3.92
CA ASP A 19 -4.92 -1.77 4.72
C ASP A 19 -5.58 -0.71 5.61
N LEU A 20 -6.78 -0.29 5.23
CA LEU A 20 -7.45 0.80 5.91
C LEU A 20 -8.00 0.38 7.28
N GLU A 21 -8.40 -0.88 7.43
CA GLU A 21 -8.89 -1.40 8.72
C GLU A 21 -7.75 -1.42 9.73
N ASN A 22 -6.57 -1.90 9.32
CA ASN A 22 -5.38 -1.94 10.17
C ASN A 22 -4.90 -0.54 10.57
N LEU A 23 -4.96 0.43 9.64
CA LEU A 23 -4.65 1.83 9.96
C LEU A 23 -5.63 2.42 10.97
N ILE A 24 -6.91 2.10 10.87
CA ILE A 24 -7.94 2.64 11.77
C ILE A 24 -7.87 1.95 13.14
N GLY A 25 -7.71 0.63 13.17
CA GLY A 25 -7.77 -0.20 14.37
C GLY A 25 -9.19 -0.53 14.84
N ASP A 26 -10.21 -0.23 14.03
CA ASP A 26 -11.63 -0.48 14.32
C ASP A 26 -12.37 -0.89 13.03
N PRO A 27 -12.84 -2.15 12.92
CA PRO A 27 -13.57 -2.65 11.75
C PRO A 27 -14.97 -2.05 11.61
N TYR A 28 -15.46 -1.32 12.61
CA TYR A 28 -16.76 -0.65 12.62
C TYR A 28 -16.68 0.86 12.44
N ALA A 29 -15.49 1.40 12.13
CA ALA A 29 -15.29 2.83 11.92
C ALA A 29 -16.14 3.37 10.76
N LYS A 30 -16.58 4.64 10.90
CA LYS A 30 -17.49 5.31 9.96
C LYS A 30 -17.15 6.78 9.78
N GLY A 31 -17.66 7.36 8.71
CA GLY A 31 -17.62 8.78 8.40
C GLY A 31 -16.19 9.32 8.40
N ARG A 32 -16.01 10.45 9.10
CA ARG A 32 -14.76 11.22 9.10
C ARG A 32 -13.56 10.40 9.54
N MET A 33 -13.74 9.45 10.45
CA MET A 33 -12.65 8.60 10.92
C MET A 33 -11.99 7.81 9.80
N VAL A 34 -12.78 7.31 8.85
CA VAL A 34 -12.28 6.52 7.71
C VAL A 34 -11.53 7.43 6.73
N THR A 35 -12.11 8.58 6.39
CA THR A 35 -11.49 9.55 5.47
C THR A 35 -10.22 10.17 6.05
N ASP A 36 -10.22 10.50 7.35
CA ASP A 36 -9.11 11.12 8.04
C ASP A 36 -7.95 10.14 8.22
N ALA A 37 -8.23 8.86 8.45
CA ALA A 37 -7.21 7.82 8.50
C ALA A 37 -6.47 7.68 7.16
N LEU A 38 -7.22 7.62 6.05
CA LEU A 38 -6.63 7.54 4.72
C LEU A 38 -5.85 8.82 4.36
N ALA A 39 -6.41 10.01 4.64
CA ALA A 39 -5.73 11.28 4.40
C ALA A 39 -4.43 11.39 5.21
N SER A 40 -4.47 11.01 6.50
CA SER A 40 -3.31 11.01 7.38
C SER A 40 -2.22 10.06 6.87
N TYR A 41 -2.60 8.86 6.42
CA TYR A 41 -1.67 7.94 5.77
C TYR A 41 -1.04 8.56 4.52
N LEU A 42 -1.83 9.12 3.59
CA LEU A 42 -1.33 9.68 2.34
C LEU A 42 -0.32 10.82 2.59
N CYS A 43 -0.60 11.68 3.56
CA CYS A 43 0.31 12.73 4.03
C CYS A 43 1.60 12.12 4.61
N ALA A 44 1.48 11.19 5.55
CA ALA A 44 2.61 10.52 6.20
C ALA A 44 3.44 9.67 5.22
N ALA A 45 2.83 9.16 4.14
CA ALA A 45 3.45 8.40 3.06
C ALA A 45 4.08 9.31 1.99
N ALA A 46 3.85 10.62 2.07
CA ALA A 46 4.24 11.61 1.06
C ALA A 46 3.75 11.21 -0.35
N TRP A 47 2.48 10.81 -0.44
CA TRP A 47 1.80 10.55 -1.70
C TRP A 47 1.84 11.77 -2.61
N ARG A 48 1.93 11.54 -3.92
CA ARG A 48 1.92 12.59 -4.95
C ARG A 48 0.98 12.21 -6.09
N PRO A 49 0.44 13.20 -6.83
CA PRO A 49 -0.24 12.94 -8.09
C PRO A 49 0.62 12.07 -9.02
N GLY A 50 0.04 10.98 -9.54
CA GLY A 50 0.73 9.99 -10.37
C GLY A 50 1.13 8.70 -9.63
N ASP A 51 1.13 8.72 -8.29
CA ASP A 51 1.28 7.50 -7.49
C ASP A 51 0.02 6.62 -7.59
N LEU A 52 0.22 5.30 -7.54
CA LEU A 52 -0.84 4.31 -7.51
C LEU A 52 -1.27 4.05 -6.06
N VAL A 53 -2.56 4.05 -5.77
CA VAL A 53 -3.08 3.79 -4.42
C VAL A 53 -4.10 2.66 -4.46
N TYR A 54 -3.79 1.56 -3.80
CA TYR A 54 -4.65 0.39 -3.61
C TYR A 54 -5.04 0.33 -2.14
N VAL A 55 -6.34 0.41 -1.87
CA VAL A 55 -6.89 0.39 -0.52
C VAL A 55 -7.75 -0.85 -0.36
N ALA A 56 -7.48 -1.65 0.66
CA ALA A 56 -8.31 -2.78 1.04
C ALA A 56 -8.81 -2.63 2.48
N SER A 57 -10.00 -3.15 2.74
CA SER A 57 -10.65 -3.15 4.07
C SER A 57 -11.86 -4.08 4.06
N CYS A 58 -12.51 -4.27 5.21
CA CYS A 58 -13.85 -4.84 5.25
C CYS A 58 -14.89 -3.99 4.47
N PRO A 59 -15.99 -4.59 3.98
CA PRO A 59 -16.97 -3.88 3.16
C PRO A 59 -17.61 -2.63 3.80
N PRO A 60 -17.96 -2.63 5.11
CA PRO A 60 -18.47 -1.43 5.75
C PRO A 60 -17.53 -0.23 5.66
N VAL A 61 -16.23 -0.43 5.91
CA VAL A 61 -15.23 0.65 5.85
C VAL A 61 -15.00 1.11 4.41
N ILE A 62 -14.95 0.19 3.43
CA ILE A 62 -14.84 0.58 2.01
C ILE A 62 -16.06 1.41 1.56
N ALA A 63 -17.26 1.09 2.04
CA ALA A 63 -18.47 1.81 1.66
C ALA A 63 -18.42 3.30 2.04
N GLU A 64 -17.71 3.66 3.12
CA GLU A 64 -17.55 5.04 3.58
C GLU A 64 -16.74 5.92 2.62
N ILE A 65 -15.87 5.33 1.79
CA ILE A 65 -15.03 6.05 0.82
C ILE A 65 -15.31 5.67 -0.64
N GLY A 66 -16.20 4.69 -0.88
CA GLY A 66 -16.45 4.08 -2.19
C GLY A 66 -16.84 5.06 -3.29
N PHE A 67 -17.63 6.08 -2.94
CA PHE A 67 -18.16 7.06 -3.89
C PHE A 67 -17.31 8.32 -4.01
N THR A 68 -16.50 8.62 -2.99
CA THR A 68 -15.75 9.88 -2.93
C THR A 68 -14.41 9.65 -2.23
N PRO A 69 -13.51 8.86 -2.83
CA PRO A 69 -12.19 8.68 -2.27
C PRO A 69 -11.40 10.01 -2.33
N PRO A 70 -10.53 10.30 -1.36
CA PRO A 70 -9.79 11.57 -1.30
C PRO A 70 -8.76 11.74 -2.43
N VAL A 71 -8.36 10.63 -3.06
CA VAL A 71 -7.43 10.59 -4.19
C VAL A 71 -7.86 9.49 -5.17
N PRO A 72 -7.40 9.52 -6.44
CA PRO A 72 -7.61 8.40 -7.35
C PRO A 72 -7.00 7.11 -6.78
N CYS A 73 -7.84 6.13 -6.48
CA CYS A 73 -7.43 4.85 -5.91
C CYS A 73 -8.26 3.69 -6.44
N ARG A 74 -7.75 2.46 -6.25
CA ARG A 74 -8.53 1.23 -6.38
C ARG A 74 -8.93 0.75 -4.99
N LEU A 75 -10.20 0.42 -4.84
CA LEU A 75 -10.79 -0.02 -3.57
C LEU A 75 -11.11 -1.52 -3.66
N PHE A 76 -10.73 -2.25 -2.63
CA PHE A 76 -10.95 -3.69 -2.51
C PHE A 76 -11.68 -3.98 -1.20
N ALA A 77 -12.88 -4.54 -1.31
CA ALA A 77 -13.63 -5.01 -0.15
C ALA A 77 -13.45 -6.52 0.00
N ALA A 78 -13.07 -6.98 1.18
CA ALA A 78 -12.98 -8.40 1.49
C ALA A 78 -13.44 -8.70 2.91
N ARG A 79 -13.91 -9.92 3.14
CA ARG A 79 -14.33 -10.41 4.46
C ARG A 79 -13.32 -11.44 4.98
N GLY A 80 -13.29 -11.62 6.29
CA GLY A 80 -12.37 -12.54 6.96
C GLY A 80 -11.15 -11.82 7.51
N GLU A 81 -10.45 -12.48 8.45
CA GLU A 81 -9.34 -11.93 9.23
C GLU A 81 -8.21 -11.37 8.34
N ASP A 82 -7.81 -12.10 7.31
CA ASP A 82 -6.75 -11.67 6.36
C ASP A 82 -7.29 -11.14 5.03
N GLY A 83 -8.58 -10.79 4.97
CA GLY A 83 -9.27 -10.50 3.70
C GLY A 83 -8.65 -9.33 2.93
N ALA A 84 -8.27 -8.27 3.66
CA ALA A 84 -7.67 -7.08 3.08
C ALA A 84 -6.26 -7.38 2.52
N ASP A 85 -5.42 -8.06 3.29
CA ASP A 85 -4.06 -8.41 2.90
C ASP A 85 -4.03 -9.28 1.64
N LEU A 86 -4.83 -10.34 1.64
CA LEU A 86 -4.91 -11.26 0.50
C LEU A 86 -5.35 -10.55 -0.78
N GLN A 87 -6.28 -9.59 -0.68
CA GLN A 87 -6.68 -8.79 -1.84
C GLN A 87 -5.56 -7.88 -2.34
N LEU A 88 -4.83 -7.22 -1.43
CA LEU A 88 -3.70 -6.37 -1.82
C LEU A 88 -2.60 -7.20 -2.49
N LEU A 89 -2.28 -8.38 -1.94
CA LEU A 89 -1.28 -9.29 -2.51
C LEU A 89 -1.70 -9.85 -3.87
N ALA A 90 -2.98 -10.20 -4.05
CA ALA A 90 -3.50 -10.69 -5.33
C ALA A 90 -3.40 -9.64 -6.44
N HIS A 91 -3.59 -8.35 -6.11
CA HIS A 91 -3.55 -7.25 -7.08
C HIS A 91 -2.17 -6.59 -7.22
N ALA A 92 -1.25 -6.85 -6.29
CA ALA A 92 0.13 -6.38 -6.33
C ALA A 92 1.13 -7.53 -6.08
N PRO A 93 1.13 -8.57 -6.94
CA PRO A 93 2.08 -9.65 -6.79
C PRO A 93 3.52 -9.15 -6.94
N PRO A 94 4.51 -9.72 -6.22
CA PRO A 94 5.89 -9.24 -6.19
C PRO A 94 6.51 -9.00 -7.57
N GLU A 95 6.20 -9.86 -8.54
CA GLU A 95 6.71 -9.79 -9.92
C GLU A 95 6.19 -8.56 -10.65
N LEU A 96 4.91 -8.21 -10.44
CA LEU A 96 4.30 -7.02 -11.03
C LEU A 96 4.91 -5.77 -10.42
N VAL A 97 4.97 -5.72 -9.08
CA VAL A 97 5.51 -4.58 -8.33
C VAL A 97 6.93 -4.28 -8.82
N ARG A 98 7.82 -5.26 -8.84
CA ARG A 98 9.22 -5.07 -9.24
C ARG A 98 9.43 -4.63 -10.67
N ARG A 99 8.49 -4.95 -11.57
CA ARG A 99 8.56 -4.59 -12.98
C ARG A 99 7.95 -3.22 -13.27
N ARG A 100 7.02 -2.76 -12.43
CA ARG A 100 6.12 -1.64 -12.74
C ARG A 100 6.25 -0.44 -11.81
N VAL A 101 6.87 -0.59 -10.65
CA VAL A 101 6.97 0.50 -9.66
C VAL A 101 8.39 0.62 -9.15
N GLU A 102 8.84 1.86 -8.97
CA GLU A 102 10.16 2.16 -8.38
C GLU A 102 10.11 2.04 -6.86
N ARG A 103 8.91 2.28 -6.30
CA ARG A 103 8.75 2.44 -4.87
C ARG A 103 7.46 1.77 -4.40
N LEU A 104 7.57 1.03 -3.30
CA LEU A 104 6.43 0.41 -2.63
C LEU A 104 6.31 1.02 -1.22
N VAL A 105 5.11 1.48 -0.87
CA VAL A 105 4.77 1.98 0.47
C VAL A 105 3.59 1.18 0.98
N ILE A 106 3.68 0.73 2.22
CA ILE A 106 2.66 -0.12 2.83
C ILE A 106 2.14 0.57 4.09
N GLY A 107 0.83 0.78 4.13
CA GLY A 107 0.08 1.19 5.32
C GLY A 107 -0.60 -0.01 5.92
N SER A 108 0.17 -0.89 6.56
CA SER A 108 -0.28 -2.03 7.36
C SER A 108 0.79 -2.31 8.43
N GLY A 109 0.36 -2.77 9.60
CA GLY A 109 1.22 -3.28 10.66
C GLY A 109 1.69 -4.72 10.45
N ASP A 110 1.12 -5.44 9.48
CA ASP A 110 1.34 -6.88 9.34
C ASP A 110 2.56 -7.26 8.52
N HIS A 111 3.21 -8.33 8.97
CA HIS A 111 4.43 -8.86 8.35
C HIS A 111 4.17 -9.68 7.07
N ILE A 112 2.90 -9.93 6.73
CA ILE A 112 2.52 -10.73 5.55
C ILE A 112 3.03 -10.12 4.24
N PHE A 113 3.29 -8.82 4.20
CA PHE A 113 3.87 -8.14 3.03
C PHE A 113 5.39 -8.30 2.87
N ALA A 114 6.08 -8.89 3.84
CA ALA A 114 7.54 -9.06 3.79
C ALA A 114 8.06 -9.74 2.50
N PRO A 115 7.41 -10.77 1.94
CA PRO A 115 7.83 -11.38 0.67
C PRO A 115 7.82 -10.39 -0.50
N VAL A 116 6.83 -9.49 -0.56
CA VAL A 116 6.73 -8.44 -1.59
C VAL A 116 7.87 -7.44 -1.47
N CYS A 117 8.28 -7.11 -0.23
CA CYS A 117 9.40 -6.22 0.05
C CYS A 117 10.79 -6.85 -0.20
N SER A 118 10.91 -8.18 -0.26
CA SER A 118 12.19 -8.89 -0.29
C SER A 118 12.71 -9.17 -1.70
N ARG A 119 13.59 -8.33 -2.28
CA ARG A 119 14.32 -8.71 -3.51
C ARG A 119 15.17 -9.97 -3.24
N PRO A 120 15.16 -11.01 -4.11
CA PRO A 120 16.17 -12.05 -4.07
C PRO A 120 17.52 -11.38 -4.32
N SER A 121 18.42 -11.55 -3.37
CA SER A 121 19.78 -11.03 -3.44
C SER A 121 20.48 -11.63 -4.67
N ARG A 122 20.74 -10.80 -5.68
CA ARG A 122 21.87 -11.08 -6.57
C ARG A 122 23.12 -10.94 -5.71
N ARG A 123 24.00 -11.95 -5.72
CA ARG A 123 25.29 -11.90 -5.01
C ARG A 123 25.94 -10.52 -5.25
N GLY A 124 26.07 -9.72 -4.20
CA GLY A 124 26.83 -8.47 -4.21
C GLY A 124 26.10 -7.16 -3.93
N SER A 125 24.77 -7.09 -3.73
CA SER A 125 24.10 -5.79 -3.53
C SER A 125 23.17 -5.72 -2.31
N ARG A 126 23.32 -4.60 -1.58
CA ARG A 126 22.72 -4.25 -0.27
C ARG A 126 21.24 -4.62 -0.14
N SER A 127 20.93 -5.31 0.96
CA SER A 127 19.59 -5.57 1.48
C SER A 127 18.81 -4.25 1.62
N GLY A 128 17.63 -4.16 1.01
CA GLY A 128 16.71 -3.05 1.23
C GLY A 128 16.36 -2.95 2.71
N SER A 129 16.66 -1.81 3.32
CA SER A 129 16.40 -1.58 4.75
C SER A 129 14.95 -1.16 4.95
N CYS A 130 14.18 -1.98 5.66
CA CYS A 130 12.93 -1.58 6.29
C CYS A 130 13.26 -0.53 7.36
N ARG A 131 12.93 0.76 7.12
CA ARG A 131 13.04 1.77 8.18
C ARG A 131 11.72 1.86 8.93
N GLY A 132 11.81 1.71 10.24
CA GLY A 132 10.70 1.83 11.19
C GLY A 132 10.09 3.25 11.26
N PRO A 133 9.03 3.40 12.07
CA PRO A 133 8.06 4.51 11.97
C PRO A 133 8.66 5.89 12.27
N ARG A 134 8.12 6.93 11.60
CA ARG A 134 8.15 8.30 12.11
C ARG A 134 6.87 8.51 12.92
N ARG A 135 6.98 9.06 14.14
CA ARG A 135 5.81 9.46 14.93
C ARG A 135 5.00 10.50 14.14
N CYS A 136 3.69 10.29 14.04
CA CYS A 136 2.75 11.34 13.67
C CYS A 136 2.76 12.45 14.74
N PRO A 137 2.47 13.72 14.39
CA PRO A 137 2.38 14.82 15.36
C PRO A 137 1.32 14.59 16.45
N ASP A 138 0.35 13.70 16.20
CA ASP A 138 -0.74 13.33 17.11
C ASP A 138 -0.38 12.24 18.14
N GLY A 139 0.85 11.72 18.11
CA GLY A 139 1.32 10.71 19.06
C GLY A 139 0.84 9.28 18.79
N SER A 140 0.09 9.03 17.71
CA SER A 140 -0.33 7.67 17.33
C SER A 140 0.84 6.86 16.75
N SER A 141 1.01 5.62 17.23
CA SER A 141 1.99 4.67 16.68
C SER A 141 1.38 4.00 15.45
N ARG A 142 1.47 4.65 14.29
CA ARG A 142 1.00 4.10 13.00
C ARG A 142 2.20 3.83 12.09
N SER A 143 2.34 2.60 11.64
CA SER A 143 3.50 2.13 10.88
C SER A 143 3.31 2.37 9.39
N VAL A 144 4.16 3.19 8.79
CA VAL A 144 4.29 3.32 7.33
C VAL A 144 5.62 2.71 6.92
N LEU A 145 5.57 1.52 6.32
CA LEU A 145 6.76 0.86 5.79
C LEU A 145 7.07 1.44 4.41
N ARG A 146 8.28 2.01 4.26
CA ARG A 146 8.76 2.58 2.98
C ARG A 146 9.87 1.69 2.42
N TRP A 147 9.66 1.14 1.23
CA TRP A 147 10.69 0.43 0.46
C TRP A 147 11.14 1.27 -0.73
N ARG A 148 12.44 1.30 -1.02
CA ARG A 148 13.03 1.97 -2.19
C ARG A 148 13.88 0.95 -2.95
N SER A 149 13.73 0.90 -4.28
CA SER A 149 14.51 0.05 -5.19
C SER A 149 15.99 0.43 -5.22
#